data_AF-A0A8S4MN67-F1
#
_entry.id   AF-A0A8S4MN67-F1
#
_cell.length_a   1.000
_cell.length_b   1.000
_cell.length_c   1.000
_cell.angle_alpha   90.00
_cell.angle_beta   90.00
_cell.angle_gamma   90.00
#
_symmetry.space_group_name_H-M   'P 1'
#
loop_
_entity.id
_entity.type
_entity.pdbx_description
1 polymer ?
#
loop_
_entity_poly.entity_id
_entity_poly.type
_entity_poly.pdbx_seq_one_letter_code
_entity_poly.pdbx_strand_id
1 'polypeptide(L)'
;MVTQDRKDTLGLCMALTDWSSVYCASSVEDKVTSFNNIMQTMLDTCIPYRKKKTRNVDKHWMTDNIKAALEKRQSVFQKEGNTPRWKKLRNQVQSLIRKQKKYHYNMCIANLKKQKPRDWWNFMNNELGRTQKSK
;
A
#
# COMPACT_ATOMS: atom_id res chain seq x y z
N MET A 1 -10.08 3.08 -5.81
CA MET A 1 -10.87 3.44 -7.01
C MET A 1 -10.13 3.24 -8.34
N VAL A 2 -8.80 3.11 -8.39
CA VAL A 2 -8.03 2.95 -9.67
C VAL A 2 -8.13 1.55 -10.32
N THR A 3 -8.63 0.53 -9.60
CA THR A 3 -8.63 -0.86 -10.08
C THR A 3 -9.80 -1.23 -10.99
N GLN A 4 -10.89 -0.45 -10.99
CA GLN A 4 -12.06 -0.74 -11.83
C GLN A 4 -11.78 -0.34 -13.28
N ASP A 5 -11.29 0.88 -13.46
CA ASP A 5 -10.89 1.48 -14.75
C ASP A 5 -9.93 0.60 -15.59
N ARG A 6 -8.95 -0.03 -14.94
CA ARG A 6 -7.99 -0.91 -15.63
C ARG A 6 -8.58 -2.25 -16.07
N LYS A 7 -9.55 -2.77 -15.33
CA LYS A 7 -10.26 -4.00 -15.71
C LYS A 7 -11.14 -3.74 -16.93
N ASP A 8 -11.82 -2.61 -16.94
CA ASP A 8 -12.67 -2.18 -18.06
C ASP A 8 -11.80 -1.93 -19.31
N THR A 9 -10.61 -1.34 -19.13
CA THR A 9 -9.60 -1.19 -20.20
C THR A 9 -9.15 -2.54 -20.76
N LEU A 10 -8.88 -3.54 -19.92
CA LEU A 10 -8.52 -4.89 -20.37
C LEU A 10 -9.64 -5.51 -21.20
N GLY A 11 -10.91 -5.39 -20.74
CA GLY A 11 -12.07 -5.89 -21.47
C GLY A 11 -12.20 -5.28 -22.86
N LEU A 12 -12.00 -3.96 -22.98
CA LEU A 12 -11.97 -3.26 -24.27
C LEU A 12 -10.82 -3.74 -25.17
N CYS A 13 -9.61 -3.88 -24.62
CA CYS A 13 -8.46 -4.38 -25.38
C CYS A 13 -8.71 -5.79 -25.91
N MET A 14 -9.31 -6.69 -25.12
CA MET A 14 -9.65 -8.04 -25.57
C MET A 14 -10.68 -8.05 -26.71
N ALA A 15 -11.68 -7.17 -26.64
CA ALA A 15 -12.72 -7.06 -27.66
C ALA A 15 -12.21 -6.48 -28.99
N LEU A 16 -11.20 -5.59 -28.94
CA LEU A 16 -10.62 -4.93 -30.11
C LEU A 16 -9.41 -5.68 -30.70
N THR A 17 -8.93 -6.71 -30.03
CA THR A 17 -7.75 -7.45 -30.47
C THR A 17 -8.04 -8.28 -31.71
N ASP A 18 -7.12 -8.23 -32.67
CA ASP A 18 -7.15 -9.13 -33.81
C ASP A 18 -6.65 -10.53 -33.43
N TRP A 19 -7.53 -11.52 -33.60
CA TRP A 19 -7.27 -12.94 -33.32
C TRP A 19 -6.91 -13.73 -34.57
N SER A 20 -6.79 -13.07 -35.73
CA SER A 20 -6.48 -13.72 -37.02
C SER A 20 -5.24 -14.60 -36.95
N SER A 21 -4.19 -14.16 -36.25
CA SER A 21 -2.95 -14.92 -36.03
C SER A 21 -3.17 -16.25 -35.30
N VAL A 22 -4.14 -16.32 -34.39
CA VAL A 22 -4.51 -17.56 -33.68
C VAL A 22 -5.37 -18.45 -34.57
N TYR A 23 -6.33 -17.89 -35.31
CA TYR A 23 -7.19 -18.69 -36.19
C TYR A 23 -6.46 -19.23 -37.42
N CYS A 24 -5.53 -18.47 -37.99
CA CYS A 24 -4.79 -18.80 -39.21
C CYS A 24 -3.53 -19.66 -38.96
N ALA A 25 -3.09 -19.83 -37.72
CA ALA A 25 -1.96 -20.71 -37.41
C ALA A 25 -2.27 -22.19 -37.76
N SER A 26 -1.26 -22.88 -38.29
CA SER A 26 -1.40 -24.22 -38.89
C SER A 26 -1.29 -25.37 -37.88
N SER A 27 -0.49 -25.22 -36.82
CA SER A 27 -0.36 -26.22 -35.75
C SER A 27 -1.07 -25.78 -34.48
N VAL A 28 -1.48 -26.74 -33.63
CA VAL A 28 -2.12 -26.45 -32.34
C VAL A 28 -1.16 -25.71 -31.41
N GLU A 29 0.11 -26.10 -31.41
CA GLU A 29 1.20 -25.47 -30.66
C GLU A 29 1.39 -24.01 -31.06
N ASP A 30 1.34 -23.69 -32.35
CA ASP A 30 1.47 -22.31 -32.84
C ASP A 30 0.26 -21.47 -32.45
N LYS A 31 -0.95 -22.05 -32.43
CA LYS A 31 -2.17 -21.39 -31.94
C LYS A 31 -2.03 -21.02 -30.47
N VAL A 32 -1.62 -21.98 -29.64
CA VAL A 32 -1.44 -21.77 -28.20
C VAL A 32 -0.36 -20.73 -27.93
N THR A 33 0.75 -20.79 -28.66
CA THR A 33 1.85 -19.83 -28.53
C THR A 33 1.41 -18.42 -28.92
N SER A 34 0.69 -18.27 -30.04
CA SER A 34 0.17 -16.99 -30.52
C SER A 34 -0.84 -16.39 -29.53
N PHE A 35 -1.76 -17.22 -29.02
CA PHE A 35 -2.72 -16.81 -28.00
C PHE A 35 -2.03 -16.32 -26.72
N ASN A 36 -1.06 -17.09 -26.21
CA ASN A 36 -0.34 -16.73 -24.98
C ASN A 36 0.45 -15.43 -25.14
N ASN A 37 1.10 -15.22 -26.29
CA ASN A 37 1.85 -13.98 -26.56
C ASN A 37 0.94 -12.75 -26.59
N ILE A 38 -0.21 -12.87 -27.25
CA ILE A 38 -1.23 -11.81 -27.31
C ILE A 38 -1.77 -11.48 -25.92
N MET A 39 -2.13 -12.51 -25.15
CA MET A 39 -2.64 -12.35 -23.79
C MET A 39 -1.60 -11.75 -22.85
N GLN A 40 -0.35 -12.22 -22.90
CA GLN A 40 0.74 -11.72 -22.07
C GLN A 40 1.00 -10.23 -22.35
N THR A 41 1.06 -9.85 -23.63
CA THR A 41 1.27 -8.46 -24.05
C THR A 41 0.14 -7.53 -23.56
N MET A 42 -1.11 -7.97 -23.68
CA MET A 42 -2.25 -7.22 -23.15
C MET A 42 -2.21 -7.08 -21.63
N LEU A 43 -1.94 -8.17 -20.92
CA LEU A 43 -1.87 -8.15 -19.45
C LEU A 43 -0.75 -7.22 -18.96
N ASP A 44 0.43 -7.28 -19.58
CA ASP A 44 1.55 -6.41 -19.22
C ASP A 44 1.27 -4.93 -19.52
N THR A 45 0.47 -4.64 -20.54
CA THR A 45 0.08 -3.26 -20.93
C THR A 45 -1.03 -2.70 -20.04
N CYS A 46 -2.15 -3.42 -19.91
CA CYS A 46 -3.34 -2.96 -19.20
C CYS A 46 -3.19 -3.10 -17.68
N ILE A 47 -2.54 -4.17 -17.21
CA ILE A 47 -2.43 -4.53 -15.80
C ILE A 47 -0.97 -4.94 -15.48
N PRO A 48 -0.01 -4.01 -15.60
CA PRO A 48 1.38 -4.32 -15.34
C PRO A 48 1.54 -4.83 -13.92
N TYR A 49 2.22 -5.97 -13.77
CA TYR A 49 2.55 -6.52 -12.47
C TYR A 49 3.48 -5.56 -11.71
N ARG A 50 3.05 -5.14 -10.51
CA ARG A 50 3.83 -4.22 -9.65
C ARG A 50 3.96 -4.81 -8.26
N LYS A 51 5.19 -5.08 -7.84
CA LYS A 51 5.50 -5.39 -6.44
C LYS A 51 5.41 -4.11 -5.62
N LYS A 52 4.38 -3.99 -4.79
CA LYS A 52 4.30 -2.93 -3.77
C LYS A 52 4.67 -3.52 -2.43
N LYS A 53 5.67 -2.92 -1.77
CA LYS A 53 5.94 -3.19 -0.36
C LYS A 53 4.81 -2.56 0.45
N THR A 54 3.84 -3.37 0.86
CA THR A 54 2.85 -2.94 1.86
C THR A 54 3.60 -2.75 3.16
N ARG A 55 3.77 -1.48 3.58
CA ARG A 55 4.25 -1.19 4.92
C ARG A 55 3.20 -1.79 5.88
N ASN A 56 3.68 -2.56 6.85
CA ASN A 56 2.85 -3.19 7.87
C ASN A 56 1.83 -2.18 8.40
N VAL A 57 0.62 -2.65 8.71
CA VAL A 57 -0.52 -1.88 9.23
C VAL A 57 -0.02 -0.65 9.97
N ASP A 58 -0.33 0.54 9.44
CA ASP A 58 0.09 1.79 10.05
C ASP A 58 -0.18 1.73 11.55
N LYS A 59 0.82 2.05 12.36
CA LYS A 59 0.67 2.00 13.82
C LYS A 59 -0.53 2.86 14.20
N HIS A 60 -1.30 2.45 15.19
CA HIS A 60 -2.54 3.14 15.63
C HIS A 60 -2.37 4.62 15.95
N TRP A 61 -1.16 5.07 16.31
CA TRP A 61 -0.84 6.49 16.51
C TRP A 61 -0.54 7.25 15.19
N MET A 62 -0.59 6.61 14.03
CA MET A 62 -0.28 7.19 12.73
C MET A 62 -1.58 7.71 12.08
N THR A 63 -1.98 8.92 12.44
CA THR A 63 -3.17 9.58 11.88
C THR A 63 -2.90 10.24 10.54
N ASP A 64 -3.96 10.56 9.79
CA ASP A 64 -3.85 11.25 8.50
C ASP A 64 -3.17 12.63 8.62
N ASN A 65 -3.37 13.32 9.74
CA ASN A 65 -2.66 14.57 10.05
C ASN A 65 -1.14 14.38 10.12
N ILE A 66 -0.67 13.26 10.70
CA ILE A 66 0.76 12.93 10.76
C ILE A 66 1.28 12.56 9.37
N LYS A 67 0.49 11.84 8.57
CA LYS A 67 0.84 11.50 7.17
C LYS A 67 0.99 12.76 6.32
N ALA A 68 0.02 13.66 6.36
CA ALA A 68 0.08 14.94 5.66
C ALA A 68 1.30 15.79 6.10
N ALA A 69 1.59 15.82 7.40
CA ALA A 69 2.78 16.53 7.90
C ALA A 69 4.10 15.89 7.43
N LEU A 70 4.16 14.55 7.38
CA LEU A 70 5.30 13.81 6.85
C LEU A 70 5.52 14.06 5.37
N GLU A 71 4.45 14.06 4.57
CA GLU A 71 4.47 14.36 3.14
C GLU A 71 4.94 15.80 2.88
N LYS A 72 4.41 16.77 3.63
CA LYS A 72 4.85 18.17 3.54
C LYS A 72 6.34 18.32 3.85
N ARG A 73 6.81 17.68 4.92
CA ARG A 73 8.25 17.64 5.27
C ARG A 73 9.07 17.00 4.17
N GLN A 74 8.61 15.88 3.60
CA GLN A 74 9.32 15.16 2.56
C GLN A 74 9.39 15.95 1.25
N SER A 75 8.30 16.61 0.86
CA SER A 75 8.27 17.48 -0.32
C SER A 75 9.27 18.63 -0.20
N VAL A 76 9.33 19.28 0.98
CA VAL A 76 10.33 20.35 1.22
C VAL A 76 11.75 19.80 1.16
N PHE A 77 12.00 18.60 1.71
CA PHE A 77 13.32 17.98 1.62
C PHE A 77 13.74 17.69 0.17
N GLN A 78 12.81 17.20 -0.65
CA GLN A 78 13.10 16.87 -2.04
C GLN A 78 13.36 18.10 -2.89
N LYS A 79 12.68 19.23 -2.59
CA LYS A 79 12.83 20.48 -3.34
C LYS A 79 14.04 21.30 -2.89
N GLU A 80 14.27 21.39 -1.60
CA GLU A 80 15.20 22.36 -1.00
C GLU A 80 16.37 21.69 -0.24
N GLY A 81 16.28 20.39 0.05
CA GLY A 81 17.26 19.68 0.87
C GLY A 81 17.15 20.00 2.37
N ASN A 82 18.29 20.00 3.07
CA ASN A 82 18.38 20.17 4.52
C ASN A 82 18.37 21.66 4.93
N THR A 83 17.27 22.36 4.67
CA THR A 83 17.10 23.78 5.00
C THR A 83 16.58 24.00 6.43
N PRO A 84 16.71 25.22 7.00
CA PRO A 84 16.06 25.59 8.27
C PRO A 84 14.54 25.34 8.24
N ARG A 85 13.91 25.58 7.09
CA ARG A 85 12.49 25.29 6.84
C ARG A 85 12.19 23.79 7.00
N TRP A 86 13.01 22.93 6.39
CA TRP A 86 12.89 21.48 6.57
C TRP A 86 13.10 21.07 8.03
N LYS A 87 14.11 21.63 8.73
CA LYS A 87 14.37 21.33 10.15
C LYS A 87 13.17 21.69 11.03
N LYS A 88 12.52 22.84 10.77
CA LYS A 88 11.29 23.25 11.47
C LYS A 88 10.15 22.24 11.26
N LEU A 89 9.92 21.81 10.01
CA LEU A 89 8.91 20.80 9.68
C LEU A 89 9.24 19.44 10.30
N ARG A 90 10.51 19.03 10.32
CA ARG A 90 10.97 17.81 11.00
C ARG A 90 10.62 17.86 12.49
N ASN A 91 10.91 18.97 13.17
CA ASN A 91 10.64 19.12 14.59
C ASN A 91 9.12 19.14 14.89
N GLN A 92 8.33 19.78 14.03
CA GLN A 92 6.87 19.75 14.11
C GLN A 92 6.32 18.32 13.98
N VAL A 93 6.77 17.56 12.96
CA VAL A 93 6.37 16.16 12.78
C VAL A 93 6.77 15.31 13.99
N GLN A 94 7.99 15.47 14.52
CA GLN A 94 8.43 14.75 15.71
C GLN A 94 7.55 15.07 16.93
N SER A 95 7.20 16.35 17.13
CA SER A 95 6.31 16.78 18.20
C SER A 95 4.92 16.16 18.07
N LEU A 96 4.34 16.18 16.86
CA LEU A 96 3.04 15.56 16.57
C LEU A 96 3.05 14.05 16.87
N ILE A 97 4.08 13.34 16.41
CA ILE A 97 4.22 11.90 16.67
C ILE A 97 4.31 11.63 18.18
N ARG A 98 5.12 12.40 18.92
CA ARG A 98 5.25 12.26 20.37
C ARG A 98 3.91 12.50 21.08
N LYS A 99 3.19 13.55 20.70
CA LYS A 99 1.87 13.88 21.25
C LYS A 99 0.86 12.76 20.99
N GLN A 100 0.81 12.26 19.76
CA GLN A 100 -0.15 11.23 19.38
C GLN A 100 0.15 9.88 20.03
N LYS A 101 1.43 9.50 20.14
CA LYS A 101 1.83 8.33 20.94
C LYS A 101 1.38 8.48 22.38
N LYS A 102 1.69 9.60 23.03
CA LYS A 102 1.28 9.87 24.42
C LYS A 102 -0.23 9.78 24.59
N TYR A 103 -0.99 10.41 23.69
CA TYR A 103 -2.44 10.36 23.69
C TYR A 103 -2.95 8.91 23.58
N HIS A 104 -2.46 8.15 22.61
CA HIS A 104 -2.91 6.78 22.38
C HIS A 104 -2.61 5.87 23.59
N TYR A 105 -1.40 5.91 24.14
CA TYR A 105 -1.06 5.10 25.33
C TYR A 105 -1.83 5.53 26.57
N ASN A 106 -2.00 6.83 26.80
CA ASN A 106 -2.66 7.30 28.01
C ASN A 106 -4.18 7.16 27.95
N MET A 107 -4.81 7.36 26.79
CA MET A 107 -6.28 7.38 26.68
C MET A 107 -6.85 6.03 26.27
N CYS A 108 -6.23 5.35 25.31
CA CYS A 108 -6.76 4.10 24.79
C CYS A 108 -6.26 2.90 25.61
N ILE A 109 -4.98 2.90 26.00
CA ILE A 109 -4.34 1.69 26.57
C ILE A 109 -4.38 1.67 28.10
N ALA A 110 -4.25 2.82 28.76
CA ALA A 110 -4.31 2.88 30.23
C ALA A 110 -5.66 2.37 30.77
N ASN A 111 -6.75 2.65 30.05
CA ASN A 111 -8.09 2.19 30.40
C ASN A 111 -8.28 0.68 30.13
N LEU A 112 -7.68 0.14 29.06
CA LEU A 112 -7.71 -1.30 28.75
C LEU A 112 -7.07 -2.14 29.86
N LYS A 113 -5.97 -1.68 30.47
CA LYS A 113 -5.32 -2.41 31.57
C LYS A 113 -6.25 -2.63 32.77
N LYS A 114 -7.10 -1.66 33.08
CA LYS A 114 -8.02 -1.70 34.23
C LYS A 114 -9.33 -2.43 33.92
N GLN A 115 -9.89 -2.23 32.73
CA GLN A 115 -11.22 -2.72 32.38
C GLN A 115 -11.21 -4.09 31.70
N LYS A 116 -10.20 -4.38 30.85
CA LYS A 116 -10.12 -5.62 30.06
C LYS A 116 -8.65 -6.11 29.94
N PRO A 117 -8.10 -6.75 30.98
CA PRO A 117 -6.70 -7.18 31.00
C PRO A 117 -6.30 -8.13 29.86
N ARG A 118 -7.22 -9.01 29.41
CA ARG A 118 -7.00 -9.90 28.26
C ARG A 118 -6.78 -9.13 26.97
N ASP A 119 -7.60 -8.11 26.71
CA ASP A 119 -7.48 -7.27 25.52
C ASP A 119 -6.21 -6.42 25.56
N TRP A 120 -5.79 -6.00 26.76
CA TRP A 120 -4.50 -5.35 26.96
C TRP A 120 -3.32 -6.26 26.58
N TRP A 121 -3.32 -7.52 27.02
CA TRP A 121 -2.29 -8.49 26.65
C TRP A 121 -2.29 -8.81 25.15
N ASN A 122 -3.47 -8.95 24.53
CA ASN A 122 -3.61 -9.14 23.09
C ASN A 122 -3.05 -7.93 22.30
N PHE A 123 -3.39 -6.71 22.74
CA PHE A 123 -2.86 -5.48 22.17
C PHE A 123 -1.32 -5.42 22.28
N MET A 124 -0.76 -5.73 23.45
CA MET A 124 0.69 -5.75 23.66
C MET A 124 1.40 -6.80 22.80
N ASN A 125 0.79 -7.97 22.62
CA ASN A 125 1.32 -9.01 21.74
C ASN A 125 1.31 -8.58 20.27
N ASN A 126 0.27 -7.86 19.82
CA ASN A 126 0.22 -7.27 18.48
C ASN A 126 1.31 -6.19 18.29
N GLU A 127 1.47 -5.29 19.26
CA GLU A 127 2.47 -4.21 19.19
C GLU A 127 3.91 -4.73 19.17
N LEU A 128 4.18 -5.80 19.92
CA LEU A 128 5.49 -6.42 20.00
C LEU A 128 5.73 -7.46 18.89
N GLY A 129 4.75 -7.66 18.00
CA GLY A 129 4.83 -8.65 16.92
C GLY A 129 4.91 -10.10 17.41
N ARG A 130 4.42 -10.38 18.63
CA ARG A 130 4.40 -11.70 19.27
C ARG A 130 3.20 -12.56 18.87
N THR A 131 2.24 -11.99 18.14
CA THR A 131 1.13 -12.78 17.60
C THR A 131 1.65 -13.75 16.55
N GLN A 132 1.62 -15.03 16.88
CA GLN A 132 1.78 -16.09 15.89
C GLN A 132 0.65 -15.92 14.85
N LYS A 133 1.03 -15.71 13.60
CA LYS A 133 0.09 -15.90 12.50
C LYS A 133 -0.27 -17.38 12.49
N SER A 134 -1.49 -17.71 12.90
CA SER A 134 -2.05 -19.04 12.59
C SER A 134 -2.03 -19.17 11.07
N LYS A 135 -1.38 -20.22 10.59
CA LYS A 135 -1.23 -20.54 9.16
C LYS A 135 -2.57 -20.94 8.56
#